data_AF-A0A7C3ZLP8-F1
#
_entry.id   AF-A0A7C3ZLP8-F1
#
_cell.length_a   1.000
_cell.length_b   1.000
_cell.length_c   1.000
_cell.angle_alpha   90.00
_cell.angle_beta   90.00
_cell.angle_gamma   90.00
#
_symmetry.space_group_name_H-M   'P 1'
#
loop_
_entity.id
_entity.type
_entity.pdbx_description
1 polymer ?
#
loop_
_entity_poly.entity_id
_entity_poly.type
_entity_poly.pdbx_seq_one_letter_code
_entity_poly.pdbx_strand_id
1 'polypeptide(L)'
;MWTTHTQNCRVCREALQNIKRLSVLAYVVAGVCLFVGIMVDARTVALQVATAGANVMPPLGFWWAILGAVLCAGGGYLLQKLTRLFYVYEFEHAHND
;
A
#
# COMPACT_ATOMS: atom_id res chain seq x y z
N MET A 1 -9.07 11.18 23.33
CA MET A 1 -7.59 10.97 23.28
C MET A 1 -7.26 9.48 23.48
N TRP A 2 -6.11 8.97 23.02
CA TRP A 2 -5.62 7.58 23.26
C TRP A 2 -5.28 7.29 24.75
N THR A 3 -5.97 7.92 25.71
CA THR A 3 -5.56 7.93 27.13
C THR A 3 -6.62 7.43 28.09
N THR A 4 -7.89 7.31 27.68
CA THR A 4 -8.98 7.03 28.64
C THR A 4 -9.68 5.68 28.47
N HIS A 5 -9.63 5.02 27.31
CA HIS A 5 -10.23 3.67 27.14
C HIS A 5 -9.57 2.81 26.03
N THR A 6 -9.13 3.44 24.95
CA THR A 6 -8.61 2.76 23.76
C THR A 6 -7.24 2.11 23.95
N GLN A 7 -6.40 2.61 24.87
CA GLN A 7 -5.08 2.03 25.14
C GLN A 7 -5.14 0.65 25.81
N ASN A 8 -6.12 0.43 26.70
CA ASN A 8 -6.24 -0.79 27.50
C ASN A 8 -7.20 -1.82 26.88
N CYS A 9 -8.00 -1.43 25.89
CA CYS A 9 -8.85 -2.36 25.15
C CYS A 9 -8.01 -3.25 24.21
N ARG A 10 -8.07 -4.57 24.41
CA ARG A 10 -7.34 -5.56 23.57
C ARG A 10 -7.77 -5.47 22.12
N VAL A 11 -9.07 -5.34 21.85
CA VAL A 11 -9.65 -5.27 20.51
C VAL A 11 -9.16 -4.02 19.76
N CYS A 12 -9.16 -2.85 20.41
CA CYS A 12 -8.64 -1.60 19.83
C CYS A 12 -7.15 -1.70 19.49
N ARG A 13 -6.37 -2.27 20.42
CA ARG A 13 -4.92 -2.41 20.26
C ARG A 13 -4.58 -3.36 19.11
N GLU A 14 -5.28 -4.49 19.03
CA GLU A 14 -5.10 -5.50 17.99
C GLU A 14 -5.52 -4.98 16.62
N ALA A 15 -6.66 -4.29 16.52
CA ALA A 15 -7.09 -3.63 15.30
C ALA A 15 -6.06 -2.58 14.81
N LEU A 16 -5.58 -1.71 15.71
CA LEU A 16 -4.58 -0.69 15.36
C LEU A 16 -3.25 -1.31 14.92
N GLN A 17 -2.81 -2.37 15.59
CA GLN A 17 -1.58 -3.07 15.25
C GLN A 17 -1.69 -3.79 13.89
N ASN A 18 -2.86 -4.38 13.60
CA ASN A 18 -3.12 -5.01 12.30
C ASN A 18 -3.17 -3.98 11.18
N ILE A 19 -3.86 -2.84 11.37
CA ILE A 19 -3.89 -1.75 10.37
C ILE A 19 -2.48 -1.21 10.10
N LYS A 20 -1.66 -1.03 11.15
CA LYS A 20 -0.27 -0.56 11.01
C LYS A 20 0.61 -1.58 10.28
N ARG A 21 0.44 -2.88 10.55
CA ARG A 21 1.14 -3.94 9.79
C ARG A 21 0.69 -3.95 8.33
N LEU A 22 -0.61 -3.82 8.08
CA LEU A 22 -1.17 -3.83 6.72
C LEU A 22 -0.68 -2.63 5.91
N SER A 23 -0.57 -1.43 6.52
CA SER A 23 -0.06 -0.24 5.83
C SER A 23 1.41 -0.40 5.45
N VAL A 24 2.25 -0.93 6.36
CA VAL A 24 3.66 -1.23 6.06
C VAL A 24 3.77 -2.26 4.93
N LEU A 25 3.00 -3.34 4.99
CA LEU A 25 2.96 -4.35 3.94
C LEU A 25 2.51 -3.77 2.60
N ALA A 26 1.51 -2.89 2.59
CA ALA A 26 1.04 -2.23 1.37
C ALA A 26 2.15 -1.38 0.72
N TYR A 27 2.95 -0.66 1.51
CA TYR A 27 4.10 0.09 0.98
C TYR A 27 5.21 -0.82 0.46
N VAL A 28 5.51 -1.93 1.16
CA VAL A 28 6.49 -2.92 0.69
C VAL A 28 6.05 -3.54 -0.64
N VAL A 29 4.78 -3.97 -0.73
CA VAL A 29 4.21 -4.55 -1.95
C VAL A 29 4.20 -3.53 -3.10
N ALA A 30 3.88 -2.26 -2.83
CA ALA A 30 3.96 -1.20 -3.83
C ALA A 30 5.40 -1.06 -4.38
N GLY A 31 6.40 -1.06 -3.50
CA GLY A 31 7.81 -1.04 -3.90
C GLY A 31 8.17 -2.24 -4.78
N VAL A 32 7.80 -3.45 -4.37
CA VAL A 32 8.04 -4.68 -5.15
C VAL A 32 7.37 -4.61 -6.53
N CYS A 33 6.12 -4.14 -6.62
CA CYS A 33 5.44 -3.95 -7.90
C CYS A 33 6.19 -3.00 -8.83
N LEU A 34 6.72 -1.88 -8.31
CA LEU A 34 7.52 -0.95 -9.12
C LEU A 34 8.81 -1.61 -9.61
N PHE A 35 9.53 -2.34 -8.74
CA PHE A 35 10.75 -3.05 -9.15
C PHE A 35 10.47 -4.08 -10.23
N VAL A 36 9.42 -4.89 -10.07
CA VAL A 36 9.01 -5.87 -11.09
C VAL A 36 8.61 -5.17 -12.39
N GLY A 37 7.86 -4.07 -12.31
CA GLY A 37 7.49 -3.25 -13.47
C GLY A 37 8.72 -2.75 -14.25
N ILE A 38 9.72 -2.20 -13.54
CA ILE A 38 10.98 -1.73 -14.15
C ILE A 38 11.74 -2.89 -14.79
N MET A 39 11.84 -4.04 -14.12
CA MET A 39 12.52 -5.22 -14.70
C MET A 39 11.82 -5.73 -15.96
N VAL A 40 10.48 -5.72 -15.96
CA VAL A 40 9.66 -6.12 -17.12
C VAL A 40 9.80 -5.14 -18.27
N ASP A 41 9.88 -3.84 -17.99
CA ASP A 41 10.09 -2.82 -19.01
C ASP A 41 11.51 -2.92 -19.60
N ALA A 42 12.54 -3.00 -18.76
CA ALA A 42 13.94 -3.08 -19.19
C ALA A 42 14.19 -4.24 -20.17
N ARG A 43 13.62 -5.43 -19.90
CA ARG A 43 13.74 -6.58 -20.81
C ARG A 43 13.02 -6.35 -22.15
N THR A 44 11.84 -5.71 -22.13
CA THR A 44 11.07 -5.47 -23.36
C THR A 44 11.71 -4.39 -24.22
N VAL A 45 12.25 -3.34 -23.60
CA VAL A 45 12.99 -2.28 -24.28
C VAL A 45 14.25 -2.86 -24.94
N ALA A 46 15.02 -3.67 -24.23
CA ALA A 46 16.22 -4.31 -24.78
C ALA A 46 15.91 -5.17 -26.02
N LEU A 47 14.81 -5.93 -26.00
CA LEU A 47 14.36 -6.73 -27.15
C LEU A 47 13.86 -5.86 -28.31
N GLN A 48 13.11 -4.79 -28.04
CA GLN A 48 12.59 -3.89 -29.08
C GLN A 48 13.72 -3.12 -29.78
N VAL A 49 14.71 -2.64 -29.02
CA VAL A 49 15.91 -1.97 -29.58
C VAL A 49 16.71 -2.94 -30.46
N ALA A 50 16.82 -4.21 -30.07
CA ALA A 50 17.54 -5.22 -30.83
C ALA A 50 16.83 -5.66 -32.13
N THR A 51 15.49 -5.54 -32.21
CA THR A 51 14.69 -6.15 -33.29
C THR A 51 13.97 -5.18 -34.21
N ALA A 52 13.53 -4.00 -33.73
CA ALA A 52 12.54 -3.21 -34.46
C ALA A 52 12.93 -1.75 -34.70
N GLY A 53 13.77 -1.14 -33.85
CA GLY A 53 14.28 0.22 -34.05
C GLY A 53 13.23 1.35 -33.95
N ALA A 54 13.57 2.37 -33.15
CA ALA A 54 13.01 3.73 -33.11
C ALA A 54 11.66 4.01 -32.42
N ASN A 55 10.80 3.03 -32.10
CA ASN A 55 9.62 3.29 -31.24
C ASN A 55 9.58 2.35 -30.03
N VAL A 56 10.17 2.81 -28.93
CA VAL A 56 10.18 2.11 -27.66
C VAL A 56 8.96 2.56 -26.86
N MET A 57 7.93 1.71 -26.79
CA MET A 57 6.76 1.95 -25.94
C MET A 57 6.73 0.91 -24.82
N PRO A 58 6.57 1.32 -23.55
CA PRO A 58 6.50 0.39 -22.43
C PRO A 58 5.38 -0.64 -22.62
N PRO A 59 5.59 -1.90 -22.25
CA PRO A 59 4.60 -2.95 -22.40
C PRO A 59 3.38 -2.67 -21.51
N LEU A 60 2.21 -3.20 -21.88
CA LEU A 60 0.99 -3.09 -21.06
C LEU A 60 1.20 -3.54 -19.61
N GLY A 61 2.07 -4.54 -19.37
CA GLY A 61 2.41 -5.01 -18.02
C GLY A 61 3.07 -3.94 -17.13
N PHE A 62 3.82 -3.00 -17.71
CA PHE A 62 4.41 -1.88 -16.96
C PHE A 62 3.32 -0.96 -16.41
N TRP A 63 2.32 -0.63 -17.23
CA TRP A 63 1.20 0.22 -16.81
C TRP A 63 0.35 -0.44 -15.72
N TRP A 64 0.11 -1.74 -15.82
CA TRP A 64 -0.56 -2.50 -14.75
C TRP A 64 0.25 -2.51 -13.45
N ALA A 65 1.57 -2.65 -13.53
CA ALA A 65 2.44 -2.58 -12.35
C ALA A 65 2.42 -1.18 -11.70
N ILE A 66 2.41 -0.11 -12.49
CA ILE A 66 2.23 1.26 -11.99
C ILE A 66 0.88 1.42 -11.30
N LEU A 67 -0.21 1.01 -11.96
CA LEU A 67 -1.56 1.12 -11.40
C LEU A 67 -1.65 0.35 -10.07
N GLY A 68 -1.14 -0.88 -10.02
CA GLY A 68 -1.09 -1.69 -8.81
C GLY A 68 -0.28 -1.04 -7.69
N ALA A 69 0.88 -0.47 -8.01
CA ALA A 69 1.71 0.24 -7.06
C ALA A 69 1.01 1.50 -6.50
N VAL A 70 0.35 2.28 -7.35
CA VAL A 70 -0.43 3.46 -6.95
C VAL A 70 -1.59 3.06 -6.04
N LEU A 71 -2.34 2.01 -6.39
CA LEU A 71 -3.44 1.50 -5.57
C LEU A 71 -2.95 0.99 -4.21
N CYS A 72 -1.84 0.26 -4.17
CA CYS A 72 -1.24 -0.22 -2.92
C CYS A 72 -0.75 0.94 -2.05
N ALA A 73 -0.06 1.92 -2.64
CA ALA A 73 0.40 3.11 -1.92
C ALA A 73 -0.77 3.96 -1.41
N GLY A 74 -1.81 4.14 -2.22
CA GLY A 74 -3.04 4.82 -1.84
C GLY A 74 -3.79 4.10 -0.72
N GLY A 75 -3.88 2.78 -0.79
CA GLY A 75 -4.44 1.93 0.27
C GLY A 75 -3.65 2.06 1.58
N GLY A 76 -2.32 1.97 1.50
CA GLY A 76 -1.42 2.19 2.64
C GLY A 76 -1.61 3.57 3.29
N TYR A 77 -1.77 4.62 2.47
CA TYR A 77 -2.04 5.97 2.95
C TYR A 77 -3.39 6.09 3.66
N LEU A 78 -4.45 5.52 3.10
CA LEU A 78 -5.77 5.50 3.74
C LEU A 78 -5.75 4.75 5.08
N LEU A 79 -5.06 3.61 5.15
CA LEU A 79 -4.88 2.85 6.39
C LEU A 79 -4.10 3.64 7.44
N GLN A 80 -3.08 4.39 7.02
CA GLN A 80 -2.35 5.29 7.91
C GLN A 80 -3.24 6.43 8.40
N LYS A 81 -4.11 6.96 7.55
CA LYS A 81 -5.11 7.98 7.94
C LYS A 81 -6.12 7.42 8.95
N LEU A 82 -6.59 6.18 8.77
CA LEU A 82 -7.45 5.49 9.75
C LEU A 82 -6.75 5.35 11.09
N THR A 83 -5.45 4.99 11.09
CA THR A 83 -4.66 4.91 12.32
C THR A 83 -4.64 6.25 13.07
N ARG A 84 -4.56 7.38 12.36
CA ARG A 84 -4.57 8.71 12.97
C ARG A 84 -5.90 9.04 13.67
N LEU A 85 -7.03 8.51 13.19
CA LEU A 85 -8.34 8.72 13.81
C LEU A 85 -8.40 8.13 15.23
N PHE A 86 -7.72 7.00 15.48
CA PHE A 86 -7.60 6.41 16.83
C PHE A 86 -6.87 7.28 17.84
N TYR A 87 -6.04 8.22 17.40
CA TYR A 87 -5.37 9.16 18.29
C TYR A 87 -6.17 10.43 18.54
N VAL A 88 -7.02 10.82 17.58
CA VAL A 88 -7.78 12.08 17.61
C VAL A 88 -9.16 11.90 18.26
N TYR A 89 -9.88 10.84 17.91
CA TYR A 89 -11.26 10.61 18.36
C TYR A 89 -11.34 9.59 19.49
N GLU A 90 -12.29 9.79 20.40
CA GLU A 90 -12.66 8.80 21.40
C GLU A 90 -13.62 7.81 20.75
N PHE A 91 -13.22 6.54 20.71
CA PHE A 91 -14.06 5.47 20.19
C PHE A 91 -14.86 4.88 21.34
N GLU A 92 -16.15 5.21 21.38
CA GLU A 92 -17.10 4.58 22.29
C GLU A 92 -17.44 3.20 21.74
N HIS A 93 -17.06 2.14 22.46
CA HIS A 93 -17.50 0.79 22.11
C HIS A 93 -18.97 0.68 22.51
N ALA A 94 -19.85 0.38 21.55
CA ALA A 94 -21.14 -0.20 21.89
C ALA A 94 -20.85 -1.43 22.76
N HIS A 95 -21.50 -1.53 23.93
CA HIS A 95 -21.40 -2.66 24.85
C HIS A 95 -21.57 -3.97 24.06
N ASN A 96 -20.44 -4.59 23.72
CA ASN A 96 -20.38 -5.99 23.34
C ASN A 96 -19.80 -6.66 24.57
N ASP A 97 -20.68 -6.89 25.55
CA ASP A 97 -20.46 -7.88 26.61
C ASP A 97 -20.24 -9.27 26.02
#